data_AF-A0A3N5PLI7-F1
#
_entry.id   AF-A0A3N5PLI7-F1
#
_cell.length_a   1.000
_cell.length_b   1.000
_cell.length_c   1.000
_cell.angle_alpha   90.00
_cell.angle_beta   90.00
_cell.angle_gamma   90.00
#
_symmetry.space_group_name_H-M   'P 1'
#
loop_
_entity.id
_entity.type
_entity.pdbx_description
1 polymer ?
#
loop_
_entity_poly.entity_id
_entity_poly.type
_entity_poly.pdbx_seq_one_letter_code
_entity_poly.pdbx_strand_id
1 'polypeptide(L)'
;EITNYKKLIQALEDRRKYFKEVGATSTDHGVFSPYTHQLSLNEAEDIFNRALTSKLEDNDAKLFTANMLMEMARMSIEDGLTMQIHPGSYRNHNEIIFNRFGLDKGCDIPVQTEYTFNLKELLNKYGNDEKLTVIVFTLDETSYARELAPLAGHYPAMKLGPAWWFHDSLEGMMRFRRMVTETAGFYNTVGFNDDTRAFLSIPARHDLARRVDSNYLGELVSKHIISLNEAMIVAKDLTYTLVKKAYKL
;
A
#
# COMPACT_ATOMS: atom_id res chain seq x y z
N GLU A 1 -2.43 -29.46 -6.74
CA GLU A 1 -2.97 -28.93 -8.01
C GLU A 1 -4.08 -27.95 -7.71
N ILE A 2 -4.07 -26.77 -8.34
CA ILE A 2 -5.09 -25.71 -8.14
C ILE A 2 -6.08 -25.82 -9.30
N THR A 3 -7.21 -26.48 -9.05
CA THR A 3 -8.19 -26.84 -10.10
C THR A 3 -9.53 -26.14 -9.94
N ASN A 4 -9.72 -25.35 -8.87
CA ASN A 4 -10.92 -24.57 -8.60
C ASN A 4 -10.56 -23.40 -7.67
N TYR A 5 -11.46 -22.44 -7.54
CA TYR A 5 -11.23 -21.22 -6.75
C TYR A 5 -10.97 -21.56 -5.27
N LYS A 6 -11.72 -22.49 -4.70
CA LYS A 6 -11.52 -22.92 -3.30
C LYS A 6 -10.10 -23.43 -3.04
N LYS A 7 -9.55 -24.25 -3.94
CA LYS A 7 -8.16 -24.74 -3.83
C LYS A 7 -7.13 -23.63 -4.02
N LEU A 8 -7.42 -22.62 -4.83
CA LEU A 8 -6.55 -21.44 -4.94
C LEU A 8 -6.47 -20.71 -3.59
N ILE A 9 -7.62 -20.44 -2.98
CA ILE A 9 -7.68 -19.77 -1.67
C ILE A 9 -6.94 -20.58 -0.60
N GLN A 10 -7.18 -21.90 -0.50
CA GLN A 10 -6.45 -22.76 0.43
C GLN A 10 -4.94 -22.73 0.19
N ALA A 11 -4.51 -22.78 -1.08
CA ALA A 11 -3.09 -22.73 -1.41
C ALA A 11 -2.45 -21.40 -0.98
N LEU A 12 -3.17 -20.28 -1.12
CA LEU A 12 -2.70 -18.97 -0.67
C LEU A 12 -2.58 -18.91 0.85
N GLU A 13 -3.57 -19.42 1.58
CA GLU A 13 -3.54 -19.52 3.06
C GLU A 13 -2.34 -20.36 3.54
N ASP A 14 -2.12 -21.53 2.92
CA ASP A 14 -0.99 -22.41 3.24
C ASP A 14 0.36 -21.72 2.97
N ARG A 15 0.47 -20.98 1.86
CA ARG A 15 1.68 -20.22 1.53
C ARG A 15 1.90 -19.07 2.50
N ARG A 16 0.85 -18.32 2.87
CA ARG A 16 0.94 -17.23 3.86
C ARG A 16 1.42 -17.75 5.21
N LYS A 17 0.91 -18.92 5.65
CA LYS A 17 1.40 -19.59 6.85
C LYS A 17 2.90 -19.88 6.77
N TYR A 18 3.37 -20.46 5.67
CA TYR A 18 4.80 -20.68 5.46
C TYR A 18 5.62 -19.38 5.49
N PHE A 19 5.15 -18.32 4.83
CA PHE A 19 5.85 -17.03 4.82
C PHE A 19 6.00 -16.45 6.24
N LYS A 20 4.98 -16.59 7.08
CA LYS A 20 5.07 -16.22 8.50
C LYS A 20 6.11 -17.05 9.26
N GLU A 21 6.16 -18.36 9.02
CA GLU A 21 7.15 -19.25 9.65
C GLU A 21 8.59 -18.83 9.33
N VAL A 22 8.83 -18.21 8.16
CA VAL A 22 10.15 -17.67 7.78
C VAL A 22 10.30 -16.17 8.07
N GLY A 23 9.41 -15.58 8.86
CA GLY A 23 9.55 -14.22 9.41
C GLY A 23 8.85 -13.10 8.62
N ALA A 24 8.01 -13.43 7.63
CA ALA A 24 7.21 -12.40 6.97
C ALA A 24 6.14 -11.82 7.92
N THR A 25 6.01 -10.50 7.92
CA THR A 25 5.01 -9.78 8.71
C THR A 25 4.03 -8.96 7.86
N SER A 26 4.25 -8.89 6.54
CA SER A 26 3.40 -8.15 5.62
C SER A 26 3.16 -8.88 4.31
N THR A 27 2.10 -8.49 3.59
CA THR A 27 1.87 -8.79 2.19
C THR A 27 1.96 -7.52 1.35
N ASP A 28 2.12 -7.68 0.04
CA ASP A 28 2.19 -6.57 -0.91
C ASP A 28 1.34 -6.86 -2.15
N HIS A 29 0.60 -5.85 -2.60
CA HIS A 29 -0.36 -5.92 -3.68
C HIS A 29 -0.15 -4.77 -4.68
N GLY A 30 0.71 -5.00 -5.67
CA GLY A 30 0.85 -4.12 -6.84
C GLY A 30 -0.31 -4.32 -7.82
N VAL A 31 -1.26 -3.39 -7.83
CA VAL A 31 -2.49 -3.46 -8.66
C VAL A 31 -2.59 -2.26 -9.59
N PHE A 32 -3.38 -2.35 -10.66
CA PHE A 32 -3.61 -1.17 -11.51
C PHE A 32 -4.50 -0.13 -10.79
N SER A 33 -5.58 -0.60 -10.15
CA SER A 33 -6.52 0.21 -9.36
C SER A 33 -6.76 -0.46 -8.01
N PRO A 34 -6.98 0.31 -6.93
CA PRO A 34 -7.30 -0.24 -5.62
C PRO A 34 -8.78 -0.62 -5.49
N TYR A 35 -9.49 -0.85 -6.61
CA TYR A 35 -10.89 -1.26 -6.62
C TYR A 35 -11.08 -2.58 -5.86
N THR A 36 -12.00 -2.57 -4.89
CA THR A 36 -12.35 -3.71 -4.05
C THR A 36 -13.81 -4.05 -4.26
N HIS A 37 -14.09 -5.35 -4.38
CA HIS A 37 -15.43 -5.87 -4.55
C HIS A 37 -15.44 -7.34 -4.17
N GLN A 38 -16.37 -7.75 -3.31
CA GLN A 38 -16.52 -9.13 -2.91
C GLN A 38 -17.47 -9.84 -3.88
N LEU A 39 -16.94 -10.83 -4.58
CA LEU A 39 -17.74 -11.74 -5.40
C LEU A 39 -18.40 -12.81 -4.53
N SER A 40 -19.53 -13.32 -4.99
CA SER A 40 -20.04 -14.60 -4.49
C SER A 40 -19.08 -15.74 -4.87
N LEU A 41 -19.16 -16.85 -4.13
CA LEU A 41 -18.34 -18.03 -4.41
C LEU A 41 -18.55 -18.56 -5.84
N ASN A 42 -19.79 -18.50 -6.35
CA ASN A 42 -20.11 -18.94 -7.70
C ASN A 42 -19.49 -18.02 -8.75
N GLU A 43 -19.60 -16.69 -8.59
CA GLU A 43 -19.00 -15.73 -9.53
C GLU A 43 -17.48 -15.86 -9.55
N ALA A 44 -16.84 -16.01 -8.39
CA ALA A 44 -15.40 -16.21 -8.29
C ALA A 44 -14.94 -17.52 -8.95
N GLU A 45 -15.69 -18.61 -8.75
CA GLU A 45 -15.46 -19.91 -9.39
C GLU A 45 -15.63 -19.84 -10.91
N ASP A 46 -16.65 -19.14 -11.39
CA ASP A 46 -16.91 -18.97 -12.82
C ASP A 46 -15.79 -18.18 -13.51
N ILE A 47 -15.36 -17.05 -12.93
CA ILE A 47 -14.22 -16.28 -13.45
C ILE A 47 -12.95 -17.13 -13.42
N PHE A 48 -12.71 -17.87 -12.34
CA PHE A 48 -11.54 -18.74 -12.21
C PHE A 48 -11.51 -19.83 -13.31
N ASN A 49 -12.65 -20.47 -13.59
CA ASN A 49 -12.76 -21.49 -14.64
C ASN A 49 -12.59 -20.90 -16.06
N ARG A 50 -13.09 -19.69 -16.31
CA ARG A 50 -12.81 -18.96 -17.55
C ARG A 50 -11.32 -18.65 -17.70
N ALA A 51 -10.65 -18.25 -16.63
CA ALA A 51 -9.20 -18.00 -16.63
C ALA A 51 -8.39 -19.27 -17.00
N LEU A 52 -8.71 -20.41 -16.40
CA LEU A 52 -8.05 -21.70 -16.68
C LEU A 52 -8.21 -22.15 -18.14
N THR A 53 -9.31 -21.76 -18.80
CA THR A 53 -9.59 -22.12 -20.19
C THR A 53 -9.23 -21.02 -21.19
N SER A 54 -8.57 -19.93 -20.74
CA SER A 54 -8.21 -18.76 -21.55
C SER A 54 -9.40 -18.10 -22.24
N LYS A 55 -10.56 -18.05 -21.58
CA LYS A 55 -11.82 -17.47 -22.06
C LYS A 55 -12.29 -16.30 -21.18
N LEU A 56 -11.36 -15.47 -20.74
CA LEU A 56 -11.69 -14.30 -19.92
C LEU A 56 -12.61 -13.33 -20.67
N GLU A 57 -13.60 -12.80 -19.96
CA GLU A 57 -14.50 -11.75 -20.42
C GLU A 57 -14.00 -10.36 -20.02
N ASP A 58 -14.57 -9.33 -20.64
CA ASP A 58 -14.32 -7.93 -20.29
C ASP A 58 -14.67 -7.69 -18.82
N ASN A 59 -13.66 -7.31 -18.02
CA ASN A 59 -13.66 -7.11 -16.56
C ASN A 59 -13.34 -8.32 -15.67
N ASP A 60 -13.22 -9.55 -16.18
CA ASP A 60 -12.94 -10.71 -15.33
C ASP A 60 -11.68 -10.49 -14.46
N ALA A 61 -10.59 -10.05 -15.08
CA ALA A 61 -9.34 -9.76 -14.36
C ALA A 61 -9.51 -8.64 -13.31
N LYS A 62 -10.30 -7.61 -13.62
CA LYS A 62 -10.58 -6.49 -12.70
C LYS A 62 -11.37 -6.98 -11.49
N LEU A 63 -12.49 -7.68 -11.71
CA LEU A 63 -13.36 -8.20 -10.65
C LEU A 63 -12.64 -9.26 -9.80
N PHE A 64 -11.88 -10.15 -10.43
CA PHE A 64 -11.10 -11.15 -9.71
C PHE A 64 -10.03 -10.50 -8.84
N THR A 65 -9.29 -9.52 -9.36
CA THR A 65 -8.30 -8.76 -8.57
C THR A 65 -8.96 -8.04 -7.39
N ALA A 66 -10.12 -7.42 -7.62
CA ALA A 66 -10.88 -6.73 -6.57
C ALA A 66 -11.34 -7.69 -5.46
N ASN A 67 -11.78 -8.89 -5.83
CA ASN A 67 -12.14 -9.95 -4.90
C ASN A 67 -10.92 -10.52 -4.16
N MET A 68 -9.79 -10.66 -4.84
CA MET A 68 -8.56 -11.09 -4.19
C MET A 68 -8.07 -10.09 -3.13
N LEU A 69 -8.26 -8.78 -3.32
CA LEU A 69 -7.98 -7.80 -2.26
C LEU A 69 -8.89 -8.01 -1.04
N MET A 70 -10.16 -8.35 -1.24
CA MET A 70 -11.10 -8.69 -0.16
C MET A 70 -10.68 -9.96 0.59
N GLU A 71 -10.23 -11.00 -0.12
CA GLU A 71 -9.72 -12.24 0.47
C GLU A 71 -8.41 -12.00 1.23
N MET A 72 -7.49 -11.19 0.69
CA MET A 72 -6.23 -10.87 1.36
C MET A 72 -6.45 -10.08 2.65
N ALA A 73 -7.45 -9.19 2.69
CA ALA A 73 -7.86 -8.50 3.92
C ALA A 73 -8.43 -9.49 4.95
N ARG A 74 -9.33 -10.40 4.54
CA ARG A 74 -9.87 -11.47 5.41
C ARG A 74 -8.74 -12.32 6.00
N MET A 75 -7.83 -12.82 5.15
CA MET A 75 -6.70 -13.62 5.61
C MET A 75 -5.78 -12.84 6.55
N SER A 76 -5.61 -11.54 6.31
CA SER A 76 -4.79 -10.65 7.17
C SER A 76 -5.41 -10.42 8.55
N ILE A 77 -6.73 -10.45 8.69
CA ILE A 77 -7.41 -10.46 9.99
C ILE A 77 -7.15 -11.77 10.73
N GLU A 78 -7.15 -12.90 10.01
CA GLU A 78 -6.98 -14.24 10.58
C GLU A 78 -5.53 -14.53 10.98
N ASP A 79 -4.57 -14.17 10.12
CA ASP A 79 -3.16 -14.46 10.32
C ASP A 79 -2.35 -13.28 10.85
N GLY A 80 -2.90 -12.07 10.85
CA GLY A 80 -2.22 -10.89 11.37
C GLY A 80 -1.07 -10.39 10.49
N LEU A 81 -0.99 -10.70 9.20
CA LEU A 81 -0.07 -10.01 8.29
C LEU A 81 -0.56 -8.58 8.00
N THR A 82 0.34 -7.61 7.93
CA THR A 82 0.02 -6.24 7.48
C THR A 82 -0.16 -6.22 5.96
N MET A 83 -1.29 -5.72 5.46
CA MET A 83 -1.60 -5.68 4.03
C MET A 83 -1.12 -4.36 3.41
N GLN A 84 -0.34 -4.40 2.34
CA GLN A 84 0.08 -3.19 1.60
C GLN A 84 -0.59 -3.15 0.21
N ILE A 85 -1.08 -1.98 -0.20
CA ILE A 85 -1.69 -1.77 -1.52
C ILE A 85 -0.92 -0.69 -2.28
N HIS A 86 -0.36 -1.07 -3.43
CA HIS A 86 0.43 -0.21 -4.32
C HIS A 86 -0.27 -0.08 -5.69
N PRO A 87 -1.25 0.82 -5.84
CA PRO A 87 -2.00 1.02 -7.07
C PRO A 87 -1.37 2.07 -8.01
N GLY A 88 -1.91 2.20 -9.23
CA GLY A 88 -1.75 3.41 -10.03
C GLY A 88 -0.55 3.44 -10.98
N SER A 89 0.08 2.29 -11.24
CA SER A 89 1.15 2.17 -12.24
C SER A 89 0.62 1.54 -13.52
N TYR A 90 0.68 2.28 -14.64
CA TYR A 90 0.50 1.69 -15.96
C TYR A 90 1.82 1.12 -16.45
N ARG A 91 1.98 -0.18 -16.22
CA ARG A 91 3.23 -0.90 -16.47
C ARG A 91 3.45 -1.19 -17.95
N ASN A 92 4.72 -1.29 -18.34
CA ASN A 92 5.13 -1.68 -19.69
C ASN A 92 4.60 -0.75 -20.80
N HIS A 93 4.50 0.55 -20.52
CA HIS A 93 3.94 1.56 -21.42
C HIS A 93 4.72 1.67 -22.75
N ASN A 94 5.99 1.26 -22.78
CA ASN A 94 6.78 1.22 -24.01
C ASN A 94 6.85 -0.21 -24.57
N GLU A 95 5.95 -0.52 -25.51
CA GLU A 95 5.84 -1.84 -26.13
C GLU A 95 7.14 -2.32 -26.80
N ILE A 96 7.88 -1.42 -27.45
CA ILE A 96 9.15 -1.76 -28.10
C ILE A 96 10.17 -2.24 -27.07
N ILE A 97 10.25 -1.54 -25.94
CA ILE A 97 11.15 -1.91 -24.83
C ILE A 97 10.68 -3.19 -24.15
N PHE A 98 9.38 -3.32 -23.88
CA PHE A 98 8.81 -4.51 -23.24
C PHE A 98 9.03 -5.77 -24.08
N ASN A 99 8.72 -5.73 -25.38
CA ASN A 99 8.91 -6.86 -26.28
C ASN A 99 10.37 -7.31 -26.39
N ARG A 100 11.32 -6.38 -26.23
CA ARG A 100 12.77 -6.69 -26.33
C ARG A 100 13.40 -7.10 -25.00
N PHE A 101 12.99 -6.48 -23.89
CA PHE A 101 13.72 -6.55 -22.61
C PHE A 101 12.86 -7.03 -21.43
N GLY A 102 11.55 -7.17 -21.61
CA GLY A 102 10.61 -7.58 -20.58
C GLY A 102 10.28 -6.49 -19.56
N LEU A 103 9.91 -6.93 -18.35
CA LEU A 103 9.43 -6.11 -17.24
C LEU A 103 10.54 -5.24 -16.60
N ASP A 104 10.13 -4.23 -15.83
CA ASP A 104 10.99 -3.40 -14.97
C ASP A 104 12.12 -2.67 -15.72
N LYS A 105 11.81 -2.08 -16.88
CA LYS A 105 12.77 -1.33 -17.72
C LYS A 105 12.57 0.19 -17.71
N GLY A 106 11.95 0.70 -16.64
CA GLY A 106 11.72 2.14 -16.48
C GLY A 106 10.66 2.73 -17.40
N CYS A 107 9.73 1.89 -17.88
CA CYS A 107 8.61 2.31 -18.73
C CYS A 107 7.25 2.11 -18.05
N ASP A 108 7.22 2.24 -16.72
CA ASP A 108 6.03 2.13 -15.89
C ASP A 108 5.62 3.54 -15.46
N ILE A 109 4.45 4.00 -15.91
CA ILE A 109 4.04 5.41 -15.80
C ILE A 109 2.87 5.55 -14.82
N PRO A 110 2.94 6.48 -13.84
CA PRO A 110 1.81 6.79 -12.97
C PRO A 110 0.54 7.16 -13.73
N VAL A 111 -0.61 6.73 -13.22
CA VAL A 111 -1.93 7.16 -13.68
C VAL A 111 -2.76 7.72 -12.54
N GLN A 112 -3.76 8.53 -12.88
CA GLN A 112 -4.74 9.03 -11.93
C GLN A 112 -5.39 7.85 -11.17
N THR A 113 -5.44 7.94 -9.85
CA THR A 113 -5.92 6.84 -9.00
C THR A 113 -7.00 7.33 -8.04
N GLU A 114 -8.07 6.55 -7.90
CA GLU A 114 -9.24 6.83 -7.06
C GLU A 114 -9.29 5.83 -5.90
N TYR A 115 -9.59 6.29 -4.69
CA TYR A 115 -9.58 5.49 -3.45
C TYR A 115 -10.92 5.50 -2.71
N THR A 116 -11.64 6.62 -2.72
CA THR A 116 -12.85 6.89 -1.94
C THR A 116 -13.97 5.90 -2.28
N PHE A 117 -14.22 5.66 -3.56
CA PHE A 117 -15.19 4.69 -4.04
C PHE A 117 -14.57 3.31 -4.14
N ASN A 118 -13.34 3.21 -4.62
CA ASN A 118 -12.65 1.94 -4.85
C ASN A 118 -12.40 1.12 -3.59
N LEU A 119 -12.07 1.75 -2.45
CA LEU A 119 -11.83 1.06 -1.17
C LEU A 119 -13.09 0.93 -0.30
N LYS A 120 -14.22 1.53 -0.70
CA LYS A 120 -15.42 1.63 0.12
C LYS A 120 -15.93 0.29 0.63
N GLU A 121 -15.92 -0.74 -0.21
CA GLU A 121 -16.44 -2.05 0.16
C GLU A 121 -15.53 -2.75 1.19
N LEU A 122 -14.22 -2.75 0.94
CA LEU A 122 -13.23 -3.28 1.89
C LEU A 122 -13.29 -2.56 3.23
N LEU A 123 -13.30 -1.23 3.21
CA LEU A 123 -13.29 -0.42 4.43
C LEU A 123 -14.61 -0.49 5.20
N ASN A 124 -15.75 -0.60 4.53
CA ASN A 124 -17.02 -0.82 5.23
C ASN A 124 -17.10 -2.21 5.85
N LYS A 125 -16.54 -3.23 5.20
CA LYS A 125 -16.58 -4.60 5.70
C LYS A 125 -15.58 -4.85 6.82
N TYR A 126 -14.36 -4.33 6.69
CA TYR A 126 -13.22 -4.68 7.55
C TYR A 126 -12.51 -3.48 8.18
N GLY A 127 -12.81 -2.23 7.77
CA GLY A 127 -12.05 -1.05 8.18
C GLY A 127 -12.13 -0.70 9.67
N ASN A 128 -13.11 -1.26 10.39
CA ASN A 128 -13.28 -1.11 11.84
C ASN A 128 -12.74 -2.31 12.64
N ASP A 129 -12.17 -3.34 11.99
CA ASP A 129 -11.58 -4.48 12.67
C ASP A 129 -10.16 -4.13 13.16
N GLU A 130 -9.95 -4.15 14.48
CA GLU A 130 -8.66 -3.81 15.12
C GLU A 130 -7.51 -4.76 14.72
N LYS A 131 -7.81 -5.95 14.20
CA LYS A 131 -6.80 -6.91 13.75
C LYS A 131 -6.26 -6.59 12.37
N LEU A 132 -7.00 -5.82 11.57
CA LEU A 132 -6.58 -5.43 10.23
C LEU A 132 -5.66 -4.22 10.28
N THR A 133 -4.58 -4.27 9.51
CA THR A 133 -3.76 -3.10 9.18
C THR A 133 -3.54 -3.09 7.68
N VAL A 134 -4.07 -2.05 7.01
CA VAL A 134 -3.89 -1.82 5.56
C VAL A 134 -3.08 -0.55 5.36
N ILE A 135 -1.91 -0.68 4.75
CA ILE A 135 -1.05 0.45 4.37
C ILE A 135 -1.30 0.75 2.89
N VAL A 136 -1.81 1.95 2.61
CA VAL A 136 -2.13 2.37 1.24
C VAL A 136 -1.09 3.37 0.74
N PHE A 137 -0.58 3.10 -0.46
CA PHE A 137 0.38 3.92 -1.18
C PHE A 137 -0.28 4.56 -2.41
N THR A 138 0.40 5.53 -3.03
CA THR A 138 -0.08 6.19 -4.25
C THR A 138 1.06 6.66 -5.14
N LEU A 139 0.82 6.69 -6.45
CA LEU A 139 1.62 7.42 -7.44
C LEU A 139 0.96 8.74 -7.88
N ASP A 140 -0.22 9.06 -7.34
CA ASP A 140 -1.00 10.26 -7.64
C ASP A 140 -1.06 11.18 -6.39
N GLU A 141 -0.18 12.17 -6.33
CA GLU A 141 -0.08 13.09 -5.18
C GLU A 141 -1.36 13.93 -4.98
N THR A 142 -2.22 14.06 -6.00
CA THR A 142 -3.50 14.78 -5.87
C THR A 142 -4.48 14.08 -4.92
N SER A 143 -4.25 12.79 -4.66
CA SER A 143 -5.05 11.98 -3.74
C SER A 143 -4.69 12.21 -2.26
N TYR A 144 -3.52 12.80 -1.94
CA TYR A 144 -3.04 12.93 -0.55
C TYR A 144 -4.05 13.62 0.37
N ALA A 145 -4.35 14.89 0.10
CA ALA A 145 -5.28 15.67 0.91
C ALA A 145 -6.76 15.37 0.58
N ARG A 146 -7.03 14.99 -0.67
CA ARG A 146 -8.39 14.82 -1.18
C ARG A 146 -9.05 13.53 -0.72
N GLU A 147 -8.30 12.43 -0.63
CA GLU A 147 -8.85 11.10 -0.38
C GLU A 147 -8.10 10.34 0.72
N LEU A 148 -6.78 10.21 0.59
CA LEU A 148 -5.98 9.33 1.43
C LEU A 148 -5.94 9.77 2.89
N ALA A 149 -5.64 11.05 3.15
CA ALA A 149 -5.58 11.56 4.51
C ALA A 149 -6.95 11.55 5.23
N PRO A 150 -8.07 11.95 4.58
CA PRO A 150 -9.41 11.75 5.14
C PRO A 150 -9.74 10.29 5.46
N LEU A 151 -9.45 9.35 4.56
CA LEU A 151 -9.75 7.93 4.77
C LEU A 151 -8.93 7.34 5.92
N ALA A 152 -7.61 7.57 5.95
CA ALA A 152 -6.73 7.09 7.01
C ALA A 152 -6.93 7.83 8.36
N GLY A 153 -7.43 9.07 8.32
CA GLY A 153 -7.84 9.81 9.52
C GLY A 153 -9.14 9.29 10.13
N HIS A 154 -9.94 8.51 9.38
CA HIS A 154 -11.24 8.00 9.82
C HIS A 154 -11.22 6.50 10.15
N TYR A 155 -10.77 5.65 9.22
CA TYR A 155 -10.85 4.19 9.37
C TYR A 155 -9.69 3.64 10.21
N PRO A 156 -9.95 2.99 11.36
CA PRO A 156 -8.89 2.49 12.26
C PRO A 156 -7.85 1.60 11.59
N ALA A 157 -8.29 0.75 10.65
CA ALA A 157 -7.42 -0.21 9.98
C ALA A 157 -6.50 0.43 8.91
N MET A 158 -6.82 1.63 8.39
CA MET A 158 -6.10 2.21 7.26
C MET A 158 -4.95 3.13 7.73
N LYS A 159 -3.78 2.94 7.11
CA LYS A 159 -2.58 3.74 7.31
C LYS A 159 -2.01 4.18 5.96
N LEU A 160 -1.19 5.22 5.99
CA LEU A 160 -0.55 5.77 4.80
C LEU A 160 0.92 5.38 4.73
N GLY A 161 1.29 4.77 3.61
CA GLY A 161 2.68 4.57 3.22
C GLY A 161 3.40 5.90 2.93
N PRO A 162 4.74 5.94 2.98
CA PRO A 162 5.50 7.11 2.54
C PRO A 162 5.25 7.45 1.06
N ALA A 163 5.72 8.63 0.65
CA ALA A 163 5.80 9.00 -0.76
C ALA A 163 6.59 7.93 -1.55
N TRP A 164 6.00 7.42 -2.63
CA TRP A 164 6.46 6.22 -3.31
C TRP A 164 7.04 6.48 -4.70
N TRP A 165 8.05 5.68 -5.07
CA TRP A 165 8.67 5.63 -6.40
C TRP A 165 9.21 6.99 -6.87
N PHE A 166 8.53 7.65 -7.80
CA PHE A 166 8.94 8.97 -8.32
C PHE A 166 8.85 10.06 -7.23
N HIS A 167 8.03 9.81 -6.20
CA HIS A 167 7.81 10.73 -5.09
C HIS A 167 8.70 10.43 -3.89
N ASP A 168 9.45 9.31 -3.90
CA ASP A 168 10.55 9.03 -2.95
C ASP A 168 11.76 9.95 -3.27
N SER A 169 11.57 11.23 -2.97
CA SER A 169 12.49 12.32 -3.26
C SER A 169 12.33 13.44 -2.24
N LEU A 170 13.32 14.34 -2.15
CA LEU A 170 13.28 15.48 -1.23
C LEU A 170 11.94 16.24 -1.30
N GLU A 171 11.52 16.60 -2.52
CA GLU A 171 10.30 17.40 -2.73
C GLU A 171 9.02 16.58 -2.59
N GLY A 172 9.01 15.33 -3.03
CA GLY A 172 7.83 14.45 -2.90
C GLY A 172 7.53 14.12 -1.44
N MET A 173 8.56 13.81 -0.64
CA MET A 173 8.41 13.59 0.81
C MET A 173 7.92 14.85 1.52
N MET A 174 8.42 16.05 1.15
CA MET A 174 7.93 17.31 1.71
C MET A 174 6.46 17.57 1.35
N ARG A 175 6.04 17.31 0.10
CA ARG A 175 4.63 17.43 -0.31
C ARG A 175 3.75 16.44 0.45
N PHE A 176 4.18 15.19 0.60
CA PHE A 176 3.47 14.19 1.41
C PHE A 176 3.22 14.70 2.83
N ARG A 177 4.27 15.17 3.53
CA ARG A 177 4.13 15.70 4.89
C ARG A 177 3.17 16.89 4.96
N ARG A 178 3.26 17.82 4.02
CA ARG A 178 2.40 19.01 3.98
C ARG A 178 0.93 18.68 3.68
N MET A 179 0.67 17.71 2.80
CA MET A 179 -0.69 17.43 2.33
C MET A 179 -1.42 16.39 3.18
N VAL A 180 -0.70 15.55 3.94
CA VAL A 180 -1.31 14.46 4.71
C VAL A 180 -1.49 14.79 6.20
N THR A 181 -0.54 15.51 6.79
CA THR A 181 -0.42 15.62 8.26
C THR A 181 -1.64 16.31 8.89
N GLU A 182 -2.25 17.29 8.23
CA GLU A 182 -3.35 18.07 8.83
C GLU A 182 -4.62 17.24 9.07
N THR A 183 -4.89 16.22 8.24
CA THR A 183 -6.07 15.35 8.40
C THR A 183 -5.72 14.00 9.01
N ALA A 184 -4.64 13.36 8.56
CA ALA A 184 -4.28 12.04 9.06
C ALA A 184 -3.45 12.10 10.35
N GLY A 185 -2.76 13.20 10.61
CA GLY A 185 -1.73 13.27 11.64
C GLY A 185 -0.52 12.37 11.34
N PHE A 186 0.48 12.40 12.23
CA PHE A 186 1.69 11.59 12.08
C PHE A 186 1.44 10.09 12.31
N TYR A 187 0.56 9.75 13.25
CA TYR A 187 0.34 8.39 13.75
C TYR A 187 -0.63 7.54 12.91
N ASN A 188 -1.16 8.11 11.82
CA ASN A 188 -1.80 7.36 10.73
C ASN A 188 -0.85 7.15 9.53
N THR A 189 0.40 7.57 9.62
CA THR A 189 1.48 7.21 8.67
C THR A 189 2.36 6.10 9.26
N VAL A 190 3.17 5.44 8.42
CA VAL A 190 3.95 4.26 8.83
C VAL A 190 5.46 4.48 8.89
N GLY A 191 5.94 5.71 8.68
CA GLY A 191 7.37 6.00 8.58
C GLY A 191 7.89 5.87 7.15
N PHE A 192 9.05 5.22 6.95
CA PHE A 192 9.74 5.16 5.65
C PHE A 192 10.24 3.75 5.31
N ASN A 193 10.17 3.39 4.02
CA ASN A 193 10.80 2.22 3.39
C ASN A 193 11.50 2.64 2.10
N ASP A 194 12.61 1.99 1.75
CA ASP A 194 13.47 2.38 0.64
C ASP A 194 13.04 1.89 -0.75
N ASP A 195 12.22 0.82 -0.82
CA ASP A 195 11.71 0.20 -2.05
C ASP A 195 12.76 0.05 -3.17
N THR A 196 13.95 -0.43 -2.82
CA THR A 196 15.08 -0.47 -3.76
C THR A 196 15.66 -1.86 -3.99
N ARG A 197 16.05 -2.13 -5.24
CA ARG A 197 16.95 -3.26 -5.56
C ARG A 197 18.43 -2.90 -5.31
N ALA A 198 18.75 -1.61 -5.16
CA ALA A 198 20.13 -1.14 -5.02
C ALA A 198 20.55 -1.13 -3.54
N PHE A 199 21.09 -2.24 -3.05
CA PHE A 199 21.48 -2.44 -1.65
C PHE A 199 22.33 -1.29 -1.07
N LEU A 200 23.30 -0.77 -1.82
CA LEU A 200 24.16 0.33 -1.37
C LEU A 200 23.44 1.67 -1.22
N SER A 201 22.23 1.81 -1.79
CA SER A 201 21.43 3.03 -1.66
C SER A 201 20.58 3.07 -0.39
N ILE A 202 20.38 1.94 0.30
CA ILE A 202 19.57 1.85 1.53
C ILE A 202 19.96 2.91 2.56
N PRO A 203 21.23 3.03 3.01
CA PRO A 203 21.59 4.04 4.01
C PRO A 203 21.37 5.48 3.51
N ALA A 204 21.62 5.74 2.22
CA ALA A 204 21.44 7.07 1.64
C ALA A 204 19.96 7.49 1.59
N ARG A 205 19.06 6.57 1.20
CA ARG A 205 17.61 6.80 1.18
C ARG A 205 17.05 7.05 2.58
N HIS A 206 17.47 6.24 3.56
CA HIS A 206 17.07 6.45 4.95
C HIS A 206 17.61 7.76 5.53
N ASP A 207 18.83 8.18 5.18
CA ASP A 207 19.37 9.48 5.62
C ASP A 207 18.57 10.65 5.02
N LEU A 208 18.21 10.57 3.74
CA LEU A 208 17.34 11.55 3.09
C LEU A 208 15.98 11.66 3.82
N ALA A 209 15.31 10.53 4.06
CA ALA A 209 14.02 10.51 4.75
C ALA A 209 14.11 11.17 6.14
N ARG A 210 15.14 10.84 6.93
CA ARG A 210 15.37 11.42 8.27
C ARG A 210 15.60 12.93 8.20
N ARG A 211 16.34 13.42 7.20
CA ARG A 211 16.59 14.85 7.01
C ARG A 211 15.32 15.59 6.61
N VAL A 212 14.52 15.01 5.71
CA VAL A 212 13.24 15.60 5.31
C VAL A 212 12.28 15.69 6.49
N ASP A 213 12.10 14.62 7.25
CA ASP A 213 11.25 14.62 8.44
C ASP A 213 11.74 15.64 9.48
N SER A 214 13.06 15.73 9.70
CA SER A 214 13.65 16.73 10.62
C SER A 214 13.38 18.16 10.13
N ASN A 215 13.51 18.42 8.84
CA ASN A 215 13.24 19.74 8.25
C ASN A 215 11.77 20.13 8.40
N TYR A 216 10.84 19.21 8.11
CA TYR A 216 9.41 19.46 8.26
C TYR A 216 9.05 19.74 9.72
N LEU A 217 9.53 18.93 10.66
CA LEU A 217 9.29 19.15 12.09
C LEU A 217 9.93 20.45 12.58
N GLY A 218 11.14 20.78 12.12
CA GLY A 218 11.80 22.05 12.39
C GLY A 218 11.00 23.26 11.89
N GLU A 219 10.39 23.15 10.70
CA GLU A 219 9.46 24.16 10.16
C GLU A 219 8.28 24.37 11.11
N LEU A 220 7.63 23.29 11.58
CA LEU A 220 6.51 23.38 12.52
C LEU A 220 6.91 24.01 13.86
N VAL A 221 8.08 23.66 14.40
CA VAL A 221 8.62 24.25 15.63
C VAL A 221 8.90 25.74 15.44
N SER A 222 9.53 26.13 14.33
CA SER A 222 9.87 27.53 14.04
C SER A 222 8.63 28.43 13.90
N LYS A 223 7.49 27.84 13.49
CA LYS A 223 6.19 28.51 13.38
C LYS A 223 5.35 28.39 14.64
N HIS A 224 5.88 27.81 15.71
CA HIS A 224 5.17 27.56 16.97
C HIS A 224 3.89 26.71 16.82
N ILE A 225 3.85 25.82 15.82
CA ILE A 225 2.72 24.90 15.61
C ILE A 225 2.81 23.71 16.59
N ILE A 226 4.04 23.24 16.86
CA ILE A 226 4.35 22.23 17.88
C ILE A 226 5.56 22.67 18.71
N SER A 227 5.71 22.10 19.90
CA SER A 227 6.90 22.29 20.73
C SER A 227 8.10 21.47 20.21
N LEU A 228 9.32 21.89 20.60
CA LEU A 228 10.54 21.13 20.31
C LEU A 228 10.48 19.71 20.93
N ASN A 229 9.90 19.57 22.11
CA ASN A 229 9.78 18.26 22.77
C ASN A 229 8.89 17.31 21.98
N GLU A 230 7.74 17.78 21.48
CA GLU A 230 6.86 16.99 20.61
C GLU A 230 7.56 16.63 19.30
N ALA A 231 8.27 17.56 18.68
CA ALA A 231 9.04 17.30 17.47
C ALA A 231 10.09 16.19 17.67
N MET A 232 10.83 16.21 18.79
CA MET A 232 11.83 15.18 19.08
C MET A 232 11.20 13.79 19.30
N ILE A 233 10.02 13.71 19.92
CA ILE A 233 9.26 12.46 20.07
C ILE A 233 8.83 11.95 18.69
N VAL A 234 8.18 12.82 17.90
CA VAL A 234 7.66 12.46 16.57
C VAL A 234 8.80 12.04 15.64
N ALA A 235 9.96 12.71 15.67
CA ALA A 235 11.11 12.34 14.84
C ALA A 235 11.59 10.90 15.09
N LYS A 236 11.68 10.50 16.38
CA LYS A 236 12.02 9.13 16.77
C LYS A 236 10.95 8.14 16.31
N ASP A 237 9.69 8.50 16.51
CA ASP A 237 8.58 7.63 16.18
C ASP A 237 8.44 7.39 14.68
N LEU A 238 8.55 8.43 13.85
CA LEU A 238 8.54 8.29 12.39
C LEU A 238 9.70 7.44 11.87
N THR A 239 10.87 7.54 12.51
CA THR A 239 12.08 6.83 12.06
C THR A 239 12.12 5.37 12.50
N TYR A 240 11.54 5.04 13.66
CA TYR A 240 11.75 3.74 14.30
C TYR A 240 10.47 3.12 14.85
N THR A 241 9.79 3.81 15.77
CA THR A 241 8.67 3.23 16.53
C THR A 241 7.47 2.88 15.64
N LEU A 242 7.06 3.80 14.75
CA LEU A 242 5.89 3.62 13.89
C LEU A 242 6.11 2.54 12.84
N VAL A 243 7.29 2.50 12.22
CA VAL A 243 7.63 1.46 11.24
C VAL A 243 7.55 0.09 11.91
N LYS A 244 8.20 -0.08 13.07
CA LYS A 244 8.14 -1.35 13.81
C LYS A 244 6.71 -1.74 14.20
N LYS A 245 5.93 -0.79 14.70
CA LYS A 245 4.53 -1.04 15.07
C LYS A 245 3.68 -1.45 13.86
N ALA A 246 3.78 -0.72 12.75
CA ALA A 246 2.97 -0.96 11.54
C ALA A 246 3.31 -2.31 10.88
N TYR A 247 4.57 -2.72 10.95
CA TYR A 247 5.06 -3.97 10.36
C TYR A 247 5.27 -5.11 11.38
N LYS A 248 4.83 -4.95 12.64
CA LYS A 248 4.87 -5.99 13.69
C LYS A 248 6.28 -6.54 13.95
N LEU A 249 7.27 -5.64 14.05
CA LEU A 249 8.72 -5.90 14.25
C LEU A 249 9.25 -5.42 15.62
#